data_AF-A0A8T5QHY4-F1
#
_entry.id   AF-A0A8T5QHY4-F1
#
_cell.length_a   1.000
_cell.length_b   1.000
_cell.length_c   1.000
_cell.angle_alpha   90.00
_cell.angle_beta   90.00
_cell.angle_gamma   90.00
#
_symmetry.space_group_name_H-M   'P 1'
#
loop_
_entity.id
_entity.type
_entity.pdbx_description
1 polymer ?
#
loop_
_entity_poly.entity_id
_entity_poly.type
_entity_poly.pdbx_seq_one_letter_code
_entity_poly.pdbx_strand_id
1 'polypeptide(L)' 'MNYRCTACGYKFRPKTERLPNRCPFCSSPEIQQNETAQDLLDSVGQKRQIPDQ' A
#
# COMPACT_ATOMS: atom_id res chain seq x y z
N MET A 1 -0.73 -3.72 5.54
CA MET A 1 -0.29 -2.74 4.52
C MET A 1 1.19 -2.43 4.67
N ASN A 2 1.95 -2.40 3.57
CA ASN A 2 3.34 -1.95 3.55
C ASN A 2 3.42 -0.57 2.90
N TYR A 3 4.29 0.29 3.39
CA TYR A 3 4.48 1.64 2.84
C TYR A 3 5.92 1.84 2.41
N ARG A 4 6.09 2.67 1.38
CA ARG A 4 7.38 3.01 0.82
C ARG A 4 7.45 4.52 0.60
N CYS A 5 8.51 5.14 1.07
CA CYS A 5 8.80 6.52 0.69
C CYS A 5 9.30 6.54 -0.76
N THR A 6 8.70 7.36 -1.61
CA THR A 6 9.14 7.52 -3.01
C THR A 6 10.38 8.40 -3.12
N ALA A 7 10.61 9.31 -2.16
CA ALA A 7 11.78 10.18 -2.15
C ALA A 7 13.09 9.45 -1.80
N CYS A 8 13.09 8.55 -0.80
CA CYS A 8 14.30 7.83 -0.35
C CYS A 8 14.23 6.31 -0.53
N GLY A 9 13.08 5.75 -0.86
CA GLY A 9 12.89 4.30 -1.03
C GLY A 9 12.70 3.51 0.27
N TYR A 10 12.72 4.16 1.45
CA TYR A 10 12.58 3.49 2.75
C TYR A 10 11.23 2.76 2.89
N LYS A 11 11.27 1.48 3.26
CA LYS A 11 10.09 0.61 3.40
C LYS A 11 9.77 0.42 4.88
N PHE A 12 8.53 0.66 5.26
CA PHE A 12 8.07 0.48 6.64
C PHE A 12 6.66 -0.08 6.71
N ARG A 13 6.32 -0.69 7.85
CA ARG A 13 4.99 -1.22 8.12
C ARG A 13 4.42 -0.54 9.37
N PRO A 14 3.40 0.33 9.24
CA PRO A 14 2.74 0.89 10.40
C PRO A 14 1.98 -0.23 11.12
N LYS A 15 2.06 -0.19 12.46
CA LYS A 15 1.31 -1.11 13.34
C LYS A 15 -0.14 -0.64 13.56
N THR A 16 -0.46 0.57 13.16
CA THR A 16 -1.74 1.24 13.34
C THR A 16 -2.30 1.68 12.00
N GLU A 17 -3.62 1.87 11.96
CA GLU A 17 -4.36 2.31 10.76
C GLU A 17 -3.99 3.75 10.33
N ARG A 18 -3.43 4.55 11.25
CA ARG A 18 -2.93 5.89 10.93
C ARG A 18 -1.57 5.82 10.25
N LEU A 19 -1.54 6.11 8.95
CA LEU A 19 -0.29 6.39 8.24
C LEU A 19 0.44 7.57 8.89
N PRO A 20 1.78 7.51 8.98
CA PRO A 20 2.56 8.71 9.19
C PRO A 20 2.47 9.62 7.95
N ASN A 21 2.27 10.92 8.15
CA ASN A 21 2.30 11.93 7.09
C ASN A 21 3.72 12.17 6.52
N ARG A 22 4.77 11.63 7.15
CA ARG A 22 6.17 11.83 6.78
C ARG A 22 6.98 10.56 6.91
N CYS A 23 7.98 10.40 6.04
CA CYS A 23 8.91 9.28 6.09
C CYS A 23 9.74 9.32 7.38
N PRO A 24 9.84 8.23 8.16
CA PRO A 24 10.65 8.21 9.39
C PRO A 24 12.16 8.28 9.14
N PHE A 25 12.61 8.08 7.89
CA PHE A 25 14.02 8.09 7.53
C PHE A 25 14.50 9.46 7.04
N CYS A 26 13.77 10.06 6.09
CA CYS A 26 14.16 11.33 5.46
C CYS A 26 13.19 12.49 5.76
N SER A 27 12.13 12.27 6.54
CA SER A 27 11.06 13.24 6.81
C SER A 27 10.29 13.76 5.61
N SER A 28 10.48 13.19 4.41
CA SER A 28 9.74 13.58 3.21
C SER A 28 8.25 13.23 3.33
N PRO A 29 7.33 14.10 2.87
CA PRO A 29 5.89 13.81 2.86
C PRO A 29 5.48 12.81 1.77
N GLU A 30 6.39 12.45 0.85
CA GLU A 30 6.07 11.56 -0.26
C GLU A 30 6.16 10.08 0.15
N ILE A 31 5.04 9.55 0.62
CA ILE A 31 4.89 8.15 1.00
C ILE A 31 3.75 7.53 0.20
N GLN A 32 4.01 6.37 -0.38
CA GLN A 32 3.00 5.58 -1.06
C GLN A 32 2.74 4.27 -0.33
N GLN A 33 1.47 3.87 -0.31
CA GLN A 33 1.09 2.52 0.04
C GLN A 33 1.63 1.60 -1.04
N ASN A 34 2.55 0.72 -0.67
CA ASN A 34 2.98 -0.33 -1.57
C ASN A 34 1.92 -1.43 -1.49
N GLU A 35 0.84 -1.25 -2.25
CA GLU A 35 -0.12 -2.32 -2.56
C GLU A 35 0.68 -3.52 -3.04
N THR A 36 0.72 -4.56 -2.21
CA THR A 36 1.42 -5.80 -2.57
C THR A 36 0.66 -6.47 -3.71
N ALA A 37 1.38 -7.20 -4.57
CA ALA A 37 0.73 -8.00 -5.62
C ALA A 37 -0.41 -8.87 -5.05
N GLN A 38 -0.24 -9.40 -3.82
CA GLN A 38 -1.26 -10.15 -3.09
C GLN A 38 -2.56 -9.35 -2.81
N ASP A 39 -2.45 -8.06 -2.51
CA ASP A 39 -3.60 -7.18 -2.22
C ASP A 39 -4.41 -6.90 -3.51
N LEU A 40 -3.67 -6.70 -4.62
CA LEU A 40 -4.24 -6.58 -5.96
C LEU A 40 -4.87 -7.90 -6.44
N LEU A 41 -4.21 -9.03 -6.19
CA LEU A 41 -4.70 -10.37 -6.53
C LEU A 41 -6.01 -10.71 -5.78
N ASP A 42 -6.11 -10.35 -4.50
CA ASP A 42 -7.33 -10.52 -3.69
C ASP A 42 -8.50 -9.71 -4.27
N SER A 43 -8.25 -8.45 -4.63
CA SER A 43 -9.24 -7.57 -5.28
C SER A 43 -9.67 -8.05 -6.67
N VAL A 44 -8.77 -8.66 -7.45
CA VAL A 44 -9.07 -9.21 -8.78
C VAL A 44 -9.90 -10.50 -8.69
N GLY A 45 -9.87 -11.22 -7.56
CA GLY A 45 -10.71 -12.38 -7.30
C GLY A 45 -12.21 -12.06 -7.29
N GLN A 46 -12.61 -10.88 -6.82
CA GLN A 46 -14.02 -10.47 -6.71
C GLN A 46 -14.62 -9.88 -7.99
N LYS A 47 -13.83 -9.51 -9.00
CA LYS A 47 -14.33 -8.97 -10.28
C LYS A 47 -14.68 -10.03 -11.33
N ARG A 48 -14.54 -11.32 -11.01
CA ARG A 48 -14.99 -12.43 -11.87
C ARG A 48 -16.34 -13.00 -11.41
N GLN A 49 -17.32 -12.14 -11.15
CA GLN A 49 -18.71 -12.56 -11.22
C GLN A 49 -19.22 -12.17 -12.60
N ILE A 50 -19.04 -13.08 -13.56
CA ILE A 50 -19.82 -13.05 -14.80
C ILE A 50 -21.23 -13.45 -14.36
N PRO A 51 -22.27 -12.60 -14.48
CA PRO A 51 -23.63 -13.09 -14.37
C PRO A 51 -23.90 -13.91 -15.62
N ASP A 52 -23.69 -15.23 -15.55
CA ASP A 52 -24.16 -16.14 -16.58
C ASP A 52 -25.60 -16.53 -16.22
N GLN A 53 -26.50 -16.09 -17.08
CA GLN A 53 -27.94 -16.01 -16.91
C GLN A 53 -28.60 -17.26 -17.48
#